data_AF-A0A9X5XEA2-F1
#
_entry.id   AF-A0A9X5XEA2-F1
#
_cell.length_a   1.000
_cell.length_b   1.000
_cell.length_c   1.000
_cell.angle_alpha   90.00
_cell.angle_beta   90.00
_cell.angle_gamma   90.00
#
_symmetry.space_group_name_H-M   'P 1'
#
loop_
_entity.id
_entity.type
_entity.pdbx_description
1 polymer ?
#
loop_
_entity_poly.entity_id
_entity_poly.type
_entity_poly.pdbx_seq_one_letter_code
_entity_poly.pdbx_strand_id
1 'polypeptide(L)'
;MVVQPLAERGTELFAGVVQDEVFGPLVVFGLGGTATELLADHAARLAPLTDLDVHDLLTSPRCSPLLFGYAGRPATDLGALEQLLHRLSRMASELPQLAEADLNPVLAGPNGITTLDARVRLVPRDAHDPYLRRLR
;
A
#
# COMPACT_ATOMS: atom_id res chain seq x y z
N MET A 1 1.95 -24.79 9.89
CA MET A 1 3.30 -24.18 9.97
C MET A 1 3.76 -23.95 8.55
N VAL A 2 4.08 -22.72 8.19
CA VAL A 2 4.64 -22.37 6.87
C VAL A 2 6.12 -22.13 7.05
N VAL A 3 6.95 -22.70 6.17
CA VAL A 3 8.38 -22.41 6.11
C VAL A 3 8.58 -21.34 5.06
N GLN A 4 9.28 -20.26 5.42
CA GLN A 4 9.53 -19.12 4.55
C GLN A 4 11.03 -18.81 4.51
N PRO A 5 11.55 -18.28 3.39
CA PRO A 5 12.92 -17.80 3.33
C PRO A 5 13.12 -16.60 4.25
N LEU A 6 14.34 -16.43 4.76
CA LEU A 6 14.71 -15.21 5.49
C LEU A 6 14.89 -14.06 4.49
N ALA A 7 14.10 -13.00 4.63
CA ALA A 7 14.19 -11.83 3.77
C ALA A 7 15.46 -11.03 4.01
N GLU A 8 15.95 -10.36 2.97
CA GLU A 8 17.04 -9.39 3.08
C GLU A 8 16.59 -8.17 3.90
N ARG A 9 17.56 -7.46 4.48
CA ARG A 9 17.26 -6.21 5.19
C ARG A 9 16.83 -5.13 4.21
N GLY A 10 15.85 -4.34 4.61
CA GLY A 10 15.37 -3.19 3.84
C GLY A 10 14.78 -2.12 4.75
N THR A 11 14.29 -1.06 4.13
CA THR A 11 13.41 -0.08 4.79
C THR A 11 12.07 -0.76 5.05
N GLU A 12 11.64 -0.77 6.31
CA GLU A 12 10.31 -1.27 6.70
C GLU A 12 9.24 -0.26 6.29
N LEU A 13 8.19 -0.76 5.66
CA LEU A 13 7.05 -0.02 5.14
C LEU A 13 5.77 -0.77 5.48
N PHE A 14 4.64 -0.09 5.35
CA PHE A 14 3.35 -0.74 5.25
C PHE A 14 2.56 -0.15 4.09
N ALA A 15 1.74 -0.99 3.48
CA ALA A 15 0.82 -0.58 2.43
C ALA A 15 -0.47 -1.36 2.56
N GLY A 16 -1.59 -0.73 2.25
CA GLY A 16 -2.87 -1.38 2.43
C GLY A 16 -4.00 -0.74 1.66
N VAL A 17 -5.14 -1.40 1.75
CA VAL A 17 -6.43 -0.95 1.22
C VAL A 17 -7.42 -0.99 2.36
N VAL A 18 -8.25 0.04 2.45
CA VAL A 18 -9.45 0.04 3.29
C VAL A 18 -10.64 0.51 2.45
N GLN A 19 -11.76 -0.22 2.52
CA GLN A 19 -13.03 0.27 2.00
C GLN A 19 -13.67 1.16 3.06
N ASP A 20 -13.54 2.47 2.87
CA ASP A 20 -14.26 3.44 3.68
C ASP A 20 -15.72 3.54 3.23
N GLU A 21 -16.65 3.68 4.18
CA GLU A 21 -18.09 3.72 3.89
C GLU A 21 -18.52 4.99 3.15
N VAL A 22 -17.80 6.09 3.34
CA VAL A 22 -18.13 7.41 2.79
C VAL A 22 -17.36 7.65 1.49
N PHE A 23 -16.06 7.41 1.50
CA PHE A 23 -15.19 7.75 0.39
C PHE A 23 -14.97 6.59 -0.60
N GLY A 24 -15.21 5.34 -0.18
CA GLY A 24 -14.93 4.15 -0.97
C GLY A 24 -13.50 3.64 -0.77
N PRO A 25 -12.90 2.99 -1.77
CA PRO A 25 -11.60 2.33 -1.61
C PRO A 25 -10.47 3.35 -1.45
N LEU A 26 -9.77 3.29 -0.33
CA LEU A 26 -8.56 4.05 -0.05
C LEU A 26 -7.35 3.13 -0.10
N VAL A 27 -6.28 3.58 -0.75
CA VAL A 27 -4.94 2.99 -0.63
C VAL A 27 -4.16 3.81 0.38
N VAL A 28 -3.57 3.12 1.36
CA VAL A 28 -2.75 3.73 2.42
C VAL A 28 -1.31 3.26 2.26
N PHE A 29 -0.37 4.17 2.43
CA PHE A 29 1.06 3.89 2.41
C PHE A 29 1.78 4.67 3.50
N GLY A 30 2.75 4.04 4.15
CA GLY A 30 3.58 4.71 5.14
C GLY A 30 4.85 3.94 5.44
N LEU A 31 5.72 4.57 6.21
CA LEU A 31 6.92 3.91 6.71
C LEU A 31 6.61 3.09 7.96
N GLY A 32 7.21 1.92 8.04
CA GLY A 32 7.12 1.02 9.18
C GLY A 32 8.11 1.37 10.28
N GLY A 33 7.87 0.81 11.47
CA GLY A 33 8.69 1.00 12.66
C GLY A 33 7.98 1.79 13.75
N THR A 34 8.37 1.56 15.00
CA THR A 34 7.67 2.10 16.18
C THR A 34 7.58 3.63 16.19
N ALA A 35 8.62 4.32 15.68
CA ALA A 35 8.63 5.78 15.66
C ALA A 35 7.67 6.37 14.62
N THR A 36 7.49 5.71 13.47
CA THR A 36 6.60 6.20 12.40
C THR A 36 5.13 5.96 12.75
N GLU A 37 4.83 4.84 13.43
CA GLU A 37 3.50 4.57 14.01
C GLU A 37 3.10 5.64 15.02
N LEU A 38 4.00 6.00 15.95
CA LEU A 38 3.74 7.04 16.95
C LEU A 38 3.47 8.42 16.31
N LEU A 39 4.15 8.70 15.20
CA LEU A 39 3.99 9.96 14.47
C LEU A 39 2.81 9.94 13.50
N ALA A 40 2.14 8.79 13.31
CA ALA A 40 1.14 8.58 12.27
C ALA A 40 1.67 9.00 10.88
N ASP A 41 2.89 8.55 10.54
CA ASP A 41 3.59 8.98 9.31
C ASP A 41 3.15 8.17 8.08
N HIS A 42 1.97 8.49 7.56
CA HIS A 42 1.36 7.82 6.42
C HIS A 42 0.53 8.77 5.57
N ALA A 43 0.23 8.33 4.36
CA ALA A 43 -0.63 9.02 3.41
C ALA A 43 -1.68 8.06 2.85
N ALA A 44 -2.80 8.64 2.40
CA ALA A 44 -3.87 7.91 1.75
C ALA A 44 -4.32 8.62 0.46
N ARG A 45 -4.78 7.83 -0.51
CA ARG A 45 -5.39 8.29 -1.77
C ARG A 45 -6.55 7.39 -2.15
N LEU A 46 -7.51 7.94 -2.87
CA LEU A 46 -8.65 7.17 -3.38
C LEU A 46 -8.23 6.32 -4.57
N ALA A 47 -8.66 5.06 -4.58
CA ALA A 47 -8.54 4.21 -5.76
C ALA A 47 -9.67 4.54 -6.77
N PRO A 48 -9.44 4.40 -8.08
CA PRO A 48 -8.19 3.97 -8.70
C PRO A 48 -7.12 5.08 -8.72
N LEU A 49 -5.86 4.70 -8.40
CA LEU A 49 -4.71 5.60 -8.38
C LEU A 49 -4.15 5.85 -9.78
N THR A 50 -3.85 7.11 -10.07
CA THR A 50 -2.99 7.54 -11.18
C THR A 50 -1.51 7.47 -10.78
N ASP A 51 -0.62 7.61 -11.76
CA ASP A 51 0.83 7.68 -11.52
C ASP A 51 1.20 8.86 -10.61
N LEU A 52 0.47 9.98 -10.73
CA LEU A 52 0.63 11.14 -9.85
C LEU A 52 0.21 10.82 -8.42
N ASP A 53 -0.92 10.12 -8.23
CA ASP A 53 -1.37 9.72 -6.89
C ASP A 53 -0.37 8.79 -6.20
N VAL A 54 0.26 7.89 -6.97
CA VAL A 54 1.30 7.00 -6.46
C VAL A 54 2.56 7.78 -6.10
N HIS A 55 3.01 8.69 -6.95
CA HIS A 55 4.15 9.57 -6.65
C HIS A 55 3.90 10.38 -5.37
N ASP A 56 2.71 10.95 -5.24
CA ASP A 56 2.26 11.67 -4.06
C ASP A 56 2.26 10.78 -2.81
N LEU A 57 1.73 9.56 -2.89
CA LEU A 57 1.72 8.61 -1.77
C LEU A 57 3.15 8.31 -1.28
N LEU A 58 4.09 8.11 -2.21
CA LEU A 58 5.48 7.79 -1.86
C LEU A 58 6.23 8.97 -1.24
N THR A 59 5.89 10.20 -1.64
CA THR A 59 6.59 11.42 -1.20
C THR A 59 5.96 12.11 0.00
N SER A 60 4.68 11.86 0.28
CA SER A 60 3.91 12.54 1.35
C SER A 60 4.35 12.21 2.79
N PRO A 61 4.69 10.97 3.18
CA PRO A 61 5.18 10.67 4.53
C PRO A 61 6.44 11.49 4.85
N ARG A 62 6.59 11.99 6.08
CA ARG A 62 7.74 12.82 6.47
C ARG A 62 9.05 12.04 6.40
N CYS A 63 9.00 10.73 6.62
CA CYS A 63 10.15 9.85 6.51
C CYS A 63 10.35 9.31 5.08
N SER A 64 9.63 9.81 4.06
CA SER A 64 9.85 9.47 2.65
C SER A 64 11.29 9.62 2.15
N PRO A 65 12.15 10.53 2.67
CA PRO A 65 13.57 10.56 2.29
C PRO A 65 14.31 9.22 2.47
N LEU A 66 13.85 8.33 3.35
CA LEU A 66 14.43 6.99 3.51
C LEU A 66 14.25 6.09 2.27
N LEU A 67 13.24 6.34 1.44
CA LEU A 67 13.00 5.63 0.18
C LEU A 67 14.01 6.03 -0.90
N PHE A 68 14.47 7.28 -0.87
CA PHE A 68 15.35 7.86 -1.89
C PHE A 68 16.84 7.74 -1.54
N GLY A 69 17.15 7.07 -0.43
CA GLY A 69 18.50 6.93 0.11
C GLY A 69 18.80 8.01 1.15
N TYR A 70 19.23 7.58 2.34
CA TYR A 70 19.48 8.47 3.48
C TYR A 70 20.64 7.94 4.33
N ALA A 71 21.47 8.86 4.85
CA ALA A 71 22.60 8.55 5.74
C ALA A 71 23.50 7.39 5.25
N GLY A 72 23.84 7.38 3.96
CA GLY A 72 24.71 6.36 3.35
C GLY A 72 24.01 5.05 2.97
N ARG A 73 22.69 4.92 3.19
CA ARG A 73 21.89 3.81 2.66
C ARG A 73 21.49 4.08 1.20
N PRO A 74 21.50 3.07 0.32
CA PRO A 74 21.03 3.22 -1.05
C PRO A 74 19.52 3.49 -1.08
N ALA A 75 19.06 4.05 -2.20
CA ALA A 75 17.62 4.16 -2.47
C ALA A 75 16.98 2.78 -2.60
N THR A 76 15.70 2.71 -2.26
CA THR A 76 14.87 1.52 -2.49
C THR A 76 14.48 1.42 -3.96
N ASP A 77 14.04 0.24 -4.40
CA ASP A 77 13.43 0.06 -5.72
C ASP A 77 12.04 0.74 -5.77
N LEU A 78 12.05 2.02 -6.19
CA LEU A 78 10.84 2.82 -6.30
C LEU A 78 9.86 2.25 -7.33
N GLY A 79 10.36 1.70 -8.43
CA GLY A 79 9.49 1.09 -9.45
C GLY A 79 8.71 -0.10 -8.90
N ALA A 80 9.35 -0.92 -8.07
CA ALA A 80 8.66 -2.01 -7.39
C ALA A 80 7.59 -1.51 -6.41
N LEU A 81 7.84 -0.42 -5.68
CA LEU A 81 6.86 0.20 -4.79
C LEU A 81 5.68 0.81 -5.54
N GLU A 82 5.93 1.53 -6.64
CA GLU A 82 4.87 2.07 -7.51
C GLU A 82 3.97 0.93 -8.03
N GLN A 83 4.58 -0.16 -8.50
CA GLN A 83 3.85 -1.34 -8.95
C GLN A 83 3.02 -1.99 -7.84
N LEU A 84 3.52 -2.05 -6.61
CA LEU A 84 2.75 -2.53 -5.46
C LEU A 84 1.50 -1.68 -5.24
N LEU A 85 1.65 -0.35 -5.20
CA LEU A 85 0.55 0.58 -4.95
C LEU A 85 -0.51 0.54 -6.06
N HIS A 86 -0.10 0.49 -7.32
CA HIS A 86 -1.04 0.30 -8.43
C HIS A 86 -1.77 -1.04 -8.34
N ARG A 87 -1.10 -2.13 -7.94
CA ARG A 87 -1.75 -3.44 -7.77
C ARG A 87 -2.75 -3.44 -6.62
N LEU A 88 -2.43 -2.82 -5.49
CA LEU A 88 -3.37 -2.62 -4.37
C LEU A 88 -4.59 -1.81 -4.83
N SER A 89 -4.35 -0.70 -5.53
CA SER A 89 -5.42 0.13 -6.10
C SER A 89 -6.34 -0.64 -7.05
N ARG A 90 -5.76 -1.45 -7.93
CA ARG A 90 -6.54 -2.28 -8.86
C ARG A 90 -7.35 -3.33 -8.11
N MET A 91 -6.73 -4.01 -7.15
CA MET A 91 -7.40 -4.99 -6.30
C MET A 91 -8.60 -4.37 -5.58
N ALA A 92 -8.45 -3.16 -5.02
CA ALA A 92 -9.52 -2.42 -4.36
C ALA A 92 -10.68 -2.03 -5.29
N SER A 93 -10.37 -1.78 -6.56
CA SER A 93 -11.33 -1.33 -7.58
C SER A 93 -12.05 -2.50 -8.27
N GLU A 94 -11.35 -3.62 -8.46
CA GLU A 94 -11.81 -4.80 -9.19
C GLU A 94 -12.47 -5.85 -8.26
N LEU A 95 -12.23 -5.81 -6.94
CA LEU A 95 -12.80 -6.74 -5.96
C LEU A 95 -13.72 -6.03 -4.95
N PRO A 96 -15.03 -5.91 -5.21
CA PRO A 96 -15.99 -5.28 -4.29
C PRO A 96 -16.06 -5.94 -2.91
N GLN A 97 -15.72 -7.23 -2.82
CA GLN A 97 -15.71 -7.99 -1.57
C GLN A 97 -14.48 -7.69 -0.71
N LEU A 98 -13.43 -7.09 -1.28
CA LEU A 98 -12.24 -6.72 -0.53
C LEU A 98 -12.60 -5.56 0.40
N ALA A 99 -12.75 -5.83 1.69
CA ALA A 99 -12.98 -4.80 2.68
C ALA A 99 -11.67 -4.17 3.16
N GLU A 100 -10.62 -4.97 3.24
CA GLU A 100 -9.32 -4.55 3.77
C GLU A 100 -8.20 -5.45 3.25
N ALA A 101 -7.07 -4.85 2.91
CA ALA A 101 -5.80 -5.54 2.72
C ALA A 101 -4.73 -4.79 3.51
N ASP A 102 -3.97 -5.48 4.34
CA ASP A 102 -2.88 -4.91 5.13
C ASP A 102 -1.62 -5.71 4.84
N LEU A 103 -0.62 -5.04 4.25
CA LEU A 103 0.69 -5.60 3.97
C LEU A 103 1.66 -4.92 4.93
N ASN A 104 1.98 -5.60 6.03
CA ASN A 104 2.77 -5.06 7.11
C ASN A 104 3.54 -6.17 7.85
N PRO A 105 4.89 -6.21 7.80
CA PRO A 105 5.77 -5.25 7.13
C PRO A 105 6.03 -5.61 5.66
N VAL A 106 6.27 -4.58 4.85
CA VAL A 106 6.90 -4.67 3.53
C VAL A 106 8.34 -4.18 3.67
N LEU A 107 9.31 -5.01 3.33
CA LEU A 107 10.72 -4.62 3.25
C LEU A 107 11.04 -4.13 1.85
N ALA A 108 11.58 -2.92 1.73
CA ALA A 108 12.05 -2.36 0.48
C ALA A 108 13.56 -2.16 0.49
N GLY A 109 14.25 -2.73 -0.50
CA GLY A 109 15.68 -2.60 -0.70
C GLY A 109 16.00 -2.13 -2.13
N PRO A 110 17.29 -1.96 -2.48
CA PRO A 110 17.70 -1.52 -3.81
C PRO A 110 17.39 -2.54 -4.91
N ASN A 111 17.18 -3.82 -4.55
CA ASN A 111 16.97 -4.93 -5.47
C ASN A 111 15.50 -5.38 -5.57
N GLY A 112 14.58 -4.63 -4.96
CA GLY A 112 13.15 -4.95 -4.95
C GLY A 112 12.51 -4.85 -3.58
N ILE A 113 11.32 -5.43 -3.47
CA ILE A 113 10.50 -5.40 -2.26
C ILE A 113 10.03 -6.80 -1.86
N THR A 114 9.82 -7.03 -0.57
CA THR A 114 9.31 -8.29 -0.01
C THR A 114 8.25 -8.01 1.04
N THR A 115 7.02 -8.49 0.84
CA THR A 115 5.98 -8.48 1.87
C THR A 115 6.20 -9.65 2.83
N LEU A 116 6.42 -9.37 4.11
CA LEU A 116 6.68 -10.39 5.12
C LEU A 116 5.40 -10.98 5.71
N ASP A 117 4.40 -10.13 5.92
CA ASP A 117 3.06 -10.54 6.36
C ASP A 117 1.99 -9.79 5.57
N ALA A 118 0.88 -10.46 5.34
CA ALA A 118 -0.26 -9.91 4.63
C ALA A 118 -1.56 -10.46 5.23
N ARG A 119 -2.46 -9.54 5.55
CA ARG A 119 -3.80 -9.85 6.03
C ARG A 119 -4.82 -9.30 5.03
N VAL A 120 -5.80 -10.12 4.69
CA VAL A 120 -6.89 -9.73 3.80
C VAL A 120 -8.21 -10.04 4.47
N ARG A 121 -9.10 -9.05 4.53
CA ARG A 121 -10.46 -9.19 5.02
C ARG A 121 -11.43 -9.04 3.86
N LEU A 122 -12.24 -10.08 3.67
CA LEU A 122 -13.32 -10.08 2.71
C LEU A 122 -14.66 -9.94 3.44
N VAL A 123 -15.56 -9.19 2.84
CA VAL A 123 -16.96 -9.12 3.27
C VAL A 123 -17.86 -9.52 2.10
N PRO A 124 -18.96 -10.24 2.35
CA PRO A 124 -19.97 -10.45 1.33
C PRO A 124 -20.42 -9.09 0.78
N ARG A 125 -20.38 -8.95 -0.54
CA ARG A 125 -21.02 -7.83 -1.24
C ARG A 125 -21.88 -8.39 -2.35
N ASP A 126 -23.16 -8.07 -2.32
CA ASP A 126 -24.04 -8.29 -3.44
C ASP A 126 -23.54 -7.43 -4.61
N ALA A 127 -23.38 -8.05 -5.78
CA ALA A 127 -22.98 -7.35 -6.98
C ALA A 127 -24.00 -6.23 -7.26
N HIS A 128 -23.63 -4.98 -6.95
CA HIS A 128 -24.47 -3.83 -7.28
C HIS A 128 -24.60 -3.77 -8.80
N ASP A 129 -25.85 -3.66 -9.24
CA ASP A 129 -26.24 -3.74 -10.64
C ASP A 129 -25.39 -2.80 -11.52
N PRO A 130 -24.64 -3.33 -12.53
CA PRO A 130 -23.80 -2.53 -13.42
C PRO A 130 -24.57 -1.45 -14.20
N TYR A 131 -25.91 -1.48 -14.23
CA TYR A 131 -26.73 -0.44 -14.84
C TYR A 131 -26.79 0.87 -14.03
N LEU A 132 -26.51 0.87 -12.72
CA LEU A 132 -26.55 2.09 -11.90
C LEU A 132 -25.34 3.03 -12.10
N ARG A 133 -24.23 2.52 -12.67
CA ARG A 133 -23.02 3.34 -12.96
C ARG A 133 -23.16 4.26 -14.18
N ARG A 134 -24.18 4.06 -15.04
CA ARG A 134 -24.37 4.83 -16.28
C ARG A 134 -25.24 6.08 -16.12
N LEU A 135 -25.66 6.42 -14.91
CA LEU A 135 -26.60 7.52 -14.63
C LEU A 135 -26.01 8.64 -13.76
N ARG A 136 -24.68 8.74 -13.66
CA ARG A 136 -24.00 9.89 -13.04
C ARG A 136 -23.12 10.60 -14.05
#